data_AF-A0A5A7N538-F1
#
_entry.id   AF-A0A5A7N538-F1
#
_cell.length_a   1.000
_cell.length_b   1.000
_cell.length_c   1.000
_cell.angle_alpha   90.00
_cell.angle_beta   90.00
_cell.angle_gamma   90.00
#
_symmetry.space_group_name_H-M   'P 1'
#
loop_
_entity.id
_entity.type
_entity.pdbx_description
1 polymer ?
#
loop_
_entity_poly.entity_id
_entity_poly.type
_entity_poly.pdbx_seq_one_letter_code
_entity_poly.pdbx_strand_id
1 'polypeptide(L)'
;MPIIEPENHLVRELRGVHLFHSPFSNCSQRTRLILAEKNIPWESHVIDLMKFEHLTPDYQGIHPKGVVPALVHDGTVVIESHDIIQYLDDHFPGPKLMPTTHHEKSLVFPWMELGDDLQISIKTLTYEKLFRDKFRPRKRNFPIMPPTNEIQIWSTFIAAI
;
A
#
# COMPACT_ATOMS: atom_id res chain seq x y z
N MET A 1 4.64 -12.05 -11.44
CA MET A 1 5.25 -12.47 -10.17
C MET A 1 6.42 -11.55 -9.83
N PRO A 2 6.18 -10.40 -9.20
CA PRO A 2 7.22 -9.53 -8.70
C PRO A 2 7.70 -10.12 -7.37
N ILE A 3 8.39 -11.26 -7.48
CA ILE A 3 9.44 -11.57 -6.51
C ILE A 3 10.51 -10.51 -6.73
N ILE A 4 10.90 -9.82 -5.67
CA ILE A 4 11.89 -8.75 -5.75
C ILE A 4 13.03 -8.99 -4.77
N GLU A 5 14.18 -8.40 -5.10
CA GLU A 5 15.29 -8.31 -4.17
C GLU A 5 15.08 -7.08 -3.26
N PRO A 6 14.93 -7.26 -1.94
CA PRO A 6 14.77 -6.15 -1.01
C PRO A 6 16.10 -5.44 -0.76
N GLU A 7 16.06 -4.11 -0.69
CA GLU A 7 17.18 -3.31 -0.16
C GLU A 7 17.32 -3.48 1.36
N ASN A 8 16.20 -3.70 2.05
CA ASN A 8 16.22 -4.03 3.47
C ASN A 8 16.69 -5.47 3.65
N HIS A 9 17.95 -5.66 4.03
CA HIS A 9 18.52 -7.00 4.15
C HIS A 9 17.97 -7.81 5.34
N LEU A 10 17.38 -7.16 6.36
CA LEU A 10 16.84 -7.86 7.53
C LEU A 10 15.70 -8.81 7.15
N VAL A 11 14.94 -8.50 6.10
CA VAL A 11 13.85 -9.39 5.68
C VAL A 11 14.35 -10.71 5.10
N ARG A 12 15.61 -10.80 4.64
CA ARG A 12 16.20 -12.04 4.13
C ARG A 12 16.46 -13.08 5.24
N GLU A 13 16.53 -12.63 6.48
CA GLU A 13 16.76 -13.47 7.65
C GLU A 13 15.45 -14.08 8.20
N LEU A 14 14.29 -13.54 7.78
CA LEU A 14 12.98 -14.02 8.21
C LEU A 14 12.71 -15.46 7.74
N ARG A 15 11.97 -16.23 8.54
CA ARG A 15 11.68 -17.65 8.32
C ARG A 15 10.20 -17.94 8.53
N GLY A 16 9.65 -18.79 7.68
CA GLY A 16 8.20 -18.95 7.56
C GLY A 16 7.58 -17.78 6.80
N VAL A 17 6.28 -17.58 6.99
CA VAL A 17 5.50 -16.59 6.27
C VAL A 17 5.32 -15.34 7.12
N HIS A 18 5.79 -14.20 6.64
CA HIS A 18 5.58 -12.90 7.25
C HIS A 18 4.74 -12.03 6.30
N LEU A 19 3.81 -11.27 6.87
CA LEU A 19 3.00 -10.33 6.10
C LEU A 19 3.13 -8.93 6.70
N PHE A 20 3.66 -8.02 5.90
CA PHE A 20 3.63 -6.59 6.17
C PHE A 20 2.33 -6.01 5.61
N HIS A 21 1.45 -5.52 6.49
CA HIS A 21 0.08 -5.17 6.11
C HIS A 21 -0.53 -4.05 6.95
N SER A 22 -1.66 -3.51 6.48
CA SER A 22 -2.45 -2.56 7.26
C SER A 22 -3.91 -3.02 7.39
N PRO A 23 -4.55 -2.88 8.56
CA PRO A 23 -5.94 -3.31 8.78
C PRO A 23 -6.95 -2.71 7.80
N PHE A 24 -6.72 -1.46 7.38
CA PHE A 24 -7.63 -0.69 6.53
C PHE A 24 -7.31 -0.79 5.03
N SER A 25 -6.24 -1.49 4.64
CA SER A 25 -5.93 -1.71 3.22
C SER A 25 -6.73 -2.88 2.66
N ASN A 26 -7.53 -2.64 1.61
CA ASN A 26 -8.25 -3.70 0.90
C ASN A 26 -7.28 -4.77 0.32
N CYS A 27 -6.13 -4.33 -0.23
CA CYS A 27 -5.09 -5.23 -0.73
C CYS A 27 -4.50 -6.10 0.39
N SER A 28 -4.33 -5.55 1.59
CA SER A 28 -3.92 -6.32 2.76
C SER A 28 -4.99 -7.30 3.25
N GLN A 29 -6.25 -6.88 3.21
CA GLN A 29 -7.39 -7.72 3.59
C GLN A 29 -7.52 -8.93 2.67
N ARG A 30 -7.41 -8.76 1.34
CA ARG A 30 -7.47 -9.89 0.40
C ARG A 30 -6.37 -10.92 0.69
N THR A 31 -5.13 -10.50 0.94
CA THR A 31 -4.05 -11.43 1.28
C THR A 31 -4.32 -12.19 2.57
N ARG A 32 -4.84 -11.52 3.61
CA ARG A 32 -5.22 -12.19 4.87
C ARG A 32 -6.34 -13.20 4.70
N LEU A 33 -7.31 -12.93 3.80
CA LEU A 33 -8.36 -13.90 3.48
C LEU A 33 -7.76 -15.16 2.85
N ILE A 34 -6.81 -15.03 1.93
CA ILE A 34 -6.16 -16.19 1.30
C ILE A 34 -5.32 -16.99 2.31
N LEU A 35 -4.57 -16.32 3.18
CA LEU A 35 -3.83 -16.97 4.26
C LEU A 35 -4.77 -17.77 5.18
N ALA A 36 -5.93 -17.19 5.53
CA ALA A 36 -6.94 -17.85 6.35
C ALA A 36 -7.58 -19.06 5.63
N GLU A 37 -8.01 -18.88 4.38
CA GLU A 37 -8.68 -19.93 3.59
C GLU A 37 -7.78 -21.15 3.38
N LYS A 38 -6.47 -20.92 3.21
CA LYS A 38 -5.47 -21.99 3.06
C LYS A 38 -4.89 -22.47 4.41
N ASN A 39 -5.36 -21.93 5.54
CA ASN A 39 -4.86 -22.22 6.89
C ASN A 39 -3.32 -22.09 7.02
N ILE A 40 -2.74 -21.08 6.38
CA ILE A 40 -1.30 -20.85 6.41
C ILE A 40 -0.95 -20.11 7.70
N PRO A 41 -0.07 -20.63 8.58
CA PRO A 41 0.44 -19.88 9.72
C PRO A 41 1.34 -18.74 9.23
N TRP A 42 1.15 -17.54 9.77
CA TRP A 42 1.92 -16.36 9.36
C TRP A 42 2.16 -15.40 10.53
N GLU A 43 3.24 -14.63 10.43
CA GLU A 43 3.62 -13.60 11.37
C GLU A 43 3.18 -12.20 10.89
N SER A 44 2.61 -11.42 11.80
CA SER A 44 1.99 -10.14 11.50
C SER A 44 2.93 -8.96 11.69
N HIS A 45 3.12 -8.17 10.63
CA HIS A 45 3.89 -6.93 10.66
C HIS A 45 2.98 -5.76 10.27
N VAL A 46 2.42 -5.05 11.25
CA VAL A 46 1.45 -3.98 10.99
C VAL A 46 2.18 -2.68 10.62
N ILE A 47 1.80 -2.11 9.47
CA ILE A 47 2.26 -0.81 8.99
C ILE A 47 1.16 0.24 9.23
N ASP A 48 1.48 1.25 10.04
CA ASP A 48 0.58 2.37 10.31
C ASP A 48 0.61 3.38 9.15
N LEU A 49 -0.40 3.28 8.28
CA LEU A 49 -0.57 4.18 7.16
C LEU A 49 -0.90 5.61 7.59
N MET A 50 -1.43 5.80 8.80
CA MET A 50 -1.79 7.12 9.33
C MET A 50 -0.58 7.91 9.80
N LYS A 51 0.47 7.19 10.22
CA LYS A 51 1.78 7.74 10.58
C LYS A 51 2.77 7.75 9.43
N PHE A 52 2.33 7.37 8.23
CA PHE A 52 3.18 7.27 7.04
C PHE A 52 4.37 6.29 7.18
N GLU A 53 4.23 5.23 7.98
CA GLU A 53 5.30 4.24 8.16
C GLU A 53 5.67 3.54 6.84
N HIS A 54 4.71 3.42 5.92
CA HIS A 54 4.91 2.92 4.56
C HIS A 54 5.84 3.77 3.68
N LEU A 55 6.14 5.01 4.08
CA LEU A 55 7.05 5.92 3.38
C LEU A 55 8.44 5.98 4.05
N THR A 56 8.66 5.20 5.11
CA THR A 56 9.97 5.13 5.75
C THR A 56 10.96 4.37 4.85
N PRO A 57 12.26 4.72 4.88
CA PRO A 57 13.28 3.96 4.15
C PRO A 57 13.28 2.47 4.50
N ASP A 58 13.04 2.14 5.77
CA ASP A 58 13.01 0.75 6.25
C ASP A 58 11.94 -0.08 5.53
N TYR A 59 10.72 0.47 5.37
CA TYR A 59 9.65 -0.22 4.65
C TYR A 59 9.81 -0.12 3.13
N GLN A 60 10.25 1.01 2.60
CA GLN A 60 10.49 1.15 1.16
C GLN A 60 11.59 0.21 0.66
N GLY A 61 12.58 -0.10 1.51
CA GLY A 61 13.56 -1.14 1.23
C GLY A 61 12.97 -2.56 1.15
N ILE A 62 11.74 -2.77 1.63
CA ILE A 62 10.97 -4.02 1.46
C ILE A 62 10.07 -3.91 0.23
N HIS A 63 9.31 -2.81 0.12
CA HIS A 63 8.42 -2.55 -1.01
C HIS A 63 8.75 -1.17 -1.64
N PRO A 64 9.39 -1.11 -2.81
CA PRO A 64 9.91 0.14 -3.39
C PRO A 64 8.85 1.24 -3.60
N LYS A 65 7.61 0.87 -3.96
CA LYS A 65 6.50 1.82 -4.09
C LYS A 65 5.94 2.35 -2.76
N GLY A 66 6.39 1.82 -1.61
CA GLY A 66 5.88 2.19 -0.29
C GLY A 66 4.40 1.88 -0.11
N VAL A 67 3.90 0.76 -0.66
CA VAL A 67 2.50 0.35 -0.48
C VAL A 67 2.43 -1.00 0.23
N VAL A 68 1.28 -1.30 0.87
CA VAL A 68 0.99 -2.58 1.51
C VAL A 68 -0.02 -3.37 0.65
N PRO A 69 0.03 -4.72 0.65
CA PRO A 69 0.90 -5.58 1.45
C PRO A 69 2.26 -5.91 0.80
N ALA A 70 3.18 -6.44 1.61
CA ALA A 70 4.35 -7.19 1.16
C ALA A 70 4.42 -8.52 1.93
N LEU A 71 4.61 -9.63 1.22
CA LEU A 71 4.79 -10.96 1.80
C LEU A 71 6.28 -11.30 1.81
N VAL A 72 6.75 -11.92 2.89
CA VAL A 72 8.07 -12.54 2.94
C VAL A 72 7.91 -14.02 3.28
N HIS A 73 8.46 -14.91 2.47
CA HIS A 73 8.49 -16.35 2.71
C HIS A 73 9.93 -16.84 2.66
N ASP A 74 10.48 -17.23 3.81
CA ASP A 74 11.88 -17.68 3.95
C ASP A 74 12.89 -16.72 3.28
N GLY A 75 12.72 -15.42 3.54
CA GLY A 75 13.55 -14.35 2.98
C GLY A 75 13.20 -13.90 1.57
N THR A 76 12.30 -14.61 0.87
CA THR A 76 11.82 -14.23 -0.47
C THR A 76 10.71 -13.20 -0.35
N VAL A 77 10.89 -12.02 -0.97
CA VAL A 77 9.89 -10.95 -0.93
C VAL A 77 8.99 -11.03 -2.15
N VAL A 78 7.68 -11.07 -1.92
CA VAL A 78 6.63 -11.02 -2.95
C VAL A 78 5.79 -9.78 -2.71
N ILE A 79 5.69 -8.92 -3.71
CA ILE A 79 4.87 -7.71 -3.68
C ILE A 79 3.70 -7.83 -4.66
N GLU A 80 2.83 -6.81 -4.67
CA GLU A 80 1.57 -6.79 -5.43
C GLU A 80 0.55 -7.86 -4.97
N SER A 81 -0.62 -7.41 -4.52
CA SER A 81 -1.54 -8.30 -3.82
C SER A 81 -2.05 -9.48 -4.67
N HIS A 82 -2.23 -9.32 -5.98
CA HIS A 82 -2.62 -10.43 -6.86
C HIS A 82 -1.50 -11.47 -7.05
N ASP A 83 -0.25 -11.02 -7.17
CA ASP A 83 0.88 -11.93 -7.27
C ASP A 83 1.18 -12.65 -5.95
N ILE A 84 0.99 -11.98 -4.82
CA ILE A 84 1.06 -12.63 -3.50
C ILE A 84 0.03 -13.76 -3.41
N ILE A 85 -1.21 -13.52 -3.87
CA ILE A 85 -2.26 -14.55 -3.87
C ILE A 85 -1.88 -15.73 -4.76
N GLN A 86 -1.40 -15.47 -5.98
CA GLN A 86 -0.89 -16.50 -6.88
C GLN A 86 0.26 -17.30 -6.25
N TYR A 87 1.23 -16.60 -5.67
CA TYR A 87 2.37 -17.21 -4.98
C TYR A 87 1.92 -18.15 -3.87
N LEU A 88 1.01 -17.70 -2.99
CA LEU A 88 0.47 -18.52 -1.91
C LEU A 88 -0.30 -19.73 -2.44
N ASP A 89 -1.04 -19.57 -3.54
CA ASP A 89 -1.81 -20.67 -4.15
C ASP A 89 -0.92 -21.75 -4.79
N ASP A 90 0.27 -21.37 -5.25
CA ASP A 90 1.25 -22.27 -5.86
C ASP A 90 2.16 -22.96 -4.83
N HIS A 91 2.48 -22.30 -3.72
CA HIS A 91 3.47 -22.79 -2.74
C HIS A 91 2.87 -23.51 -1.54
N PHE A 92 1.57 -23.33 -1.27
CA PHE A 92 0.92 -23.92 -0.10
C PHE A 92 -0.24 -24.85 -0.49
N PRO A 93 -0.43 -25.96 0.26
CA PRO A 93 -1.57 -26.84 0.06
C PRO A 93 -2.89 -26.13 0.39
N GLY A 94 -4.01 -26.77 0.05
CA GLY A 94 -5.36 -26.25 0.30
C GLY A 94 -6.15 -26.06 -1.00
N PRO A 95 -7.34 -25.43 -0.92
CA PRO A 95 -8.15 -25.16 -2.10
C PRO A 95 -7.36 -24.30 -3.10
N LYS A 96 -7.59 -24.54 -4.40
CA LYS A 96 -7.09 -23.67 -5.46
C LYS A 96 -7.94 -22.42 -5.52
N LEU A 97 -7.29 -21.27 -5.40
CA LEU A 97 -7.93 -19.96 -5.30
C LEU A 97 -7.67 -19.10 -6.54
N MET A 98 -6.71 -19.49 -7.37
CA MET A 98 -6.43 -18.84 -8.66
C MET A 98 -6.92 -19.69 -9.84
N PRO A 99 -7.43 -19.05 -10.90
CA PRO A 99 -7.90 -19.75 -12.10
C PRO A 99 -6.74 -20.46 -12.82
N THR A 100 -6.93 -21.72 -13.18
CA THR A 100 -5.87 -22.55 -13.79
C THR A 100 -6.06 -22.68 -15.30
N THR A 101 -7.31 -22.78 -15.76
CA THR A 101 -7.64 -22.93 -17.18
C THR A 101 -7.82 -21.59 -17.88
N HIS A 102 -7.67 -21.58 -19.20
CA HIS A 102 -7.93 -20.36 -19.99
C HIS A 102 -9.37 -19.85 -19.80
N HIS A 103 -10.35 -20.77 -19.75
CA HIS A 103 -11.74 -20.43 -19.53
C HIS A 103 -11.96 -19.77 -18.16
N GLU A 104 -11.46 -20.35 -17.07
CA GLU A 104 -11.54 -19.74 -15.74
C GLU A 104 -10.88 -18.36 -15.68
N LYS A 105 -9.70 -18.21 -16.30
CA LYS A 105 -8.99 -16.92 -16.36
C LYS A 105 -9.83 -15.85 -17.07
N SER A 106 -10.48 -16.22 -18.17
CA SER A 106 -11.36 -15.30 -18.91
C SER A 106 -12.56 -14.82 -18.09
N LEU A 107 -13.01 -15.63 -17.12
CA LEU A 107 -14.10 -15.27 -16.22
C LEU A 107 -13.62 -14.44 -15.03
N VAL A 108 -12.47 -14.76 -14.45
CA VAL A 108 -12.01 -14.19 -13.17
C VAL A 108 -11.21 -12.90 -13.34
N PHE A 109 -10.29 -12.84 -14.32
CA PHE A 109 -9.38 -11.70 -14.47
C PHE A 109 -10.08 -10.35 -14.69
N PRO A 110 -11.18 -10.25 -15.47
CA PRO A 110 -11.90 -8.98 -15.61
C PRO A 110 -12.45 -8.44 -14.28
N TRP A 111 -12.88 -9.32 -13.36
CA TRP A 111 -13.33 -8.90 -12.02
C TRP A 111 -12.18 -8.43 -11.14
N MET A 112 -11.02 -9.06 -11.26
CA MET A 112 -9.80 -8.65 -10.54
C MET A 112 -9.35 -7.27 -11.01
N GLU A 113 -9.32 -7.04 -12.32
CA GLU A 113 -8.99 -5.74 -12.92
C GLU A 113 -9.98 -4.65 -12.50
N LEU A 114 -11.29 -4.92 -12.59
CA LEU A 114 -12.31 -4.00 -12.09
C LEU A 114 -12.12 -3.67 -10.60
N GLY A 115 -11.76 -4.67 -9.79
CA GLY A 115 -11.49 -4.47 -8.36
C GLY A 115 -10.32 -3.51 -8.10
N ASP A 116 -9.27 -3.58 -8.92
CA ASP A 116 -8.11 -2.69 -8.84
C ASP A 116 -8.47 -1.28 -9.34
N ASP A 117 -9.22 -1.15 -10.43
CA ASP A 117 -9.70 0.14 -10.95
C ASP A 117 -10.57 0.89 -9.93
N LEU A 118 -11.41 0.17 -9.20
CA LEU A 118 -12.28 0.73 -8.18
C LEU A 118 -11.52 1.12 -6.90
N GLN A 119 -10.29 0.68 -6.71
CA GLN A 119 -9.52 0.89 -5.48
C GLN A 119 -9.37 2.38 -5.15
N ILE A 120 -9.14 3.23 -6.15
CA ILE A 120 -8.99 4.69 -5.94
C ILE A 120 -10.29 5.32 -5.43
N SER A 121 -11.42 4.90 -5.97
CA SER A 121 -12.75 5.35 -5.56
C SER A 121 -13.06 4.89 -4.14
N ILE A 122 -12.79 3.62 -3.83
CA ILE A 122 -12.97 3.05 -2.48
C ILE A 122 -12.08 3.79 -1.48
N LYS A 123 -10.81 4.03 -1.80
CA LYS A 123 -9.87 4.76 -0.94
C LYS A 123 -10.35 6.19 -0.67
N THR A 124 -10.86 6.87 -1.69
CA THR A 124 -11.41 8.23 -1.57
C THR A 124 -12.61 8.25 -0.62
N LEU A 125 -13.58 7.35 -0.79
CA LEU A 125 -14.74 7.25 0.09
C LEU A 125 -14.35 6.85 1.52
N THR A 126 -13.44 5.89 1.66
CA THR A 126 -12.93 5.44 2.96
C THR A 126 -12.28 6.61 3.71
N TYR A 127 -11.45 7.39 3.02
CA TYR A 127 -10.81 8.55 3.62
C TYR A 127 -11.83 9.61 4.04
N GLU A 128 -12.75 9.97 3.15
CA GLU A 128 -13.79 10.96 3.43
C GLU A 128 -14.68 10.56 4.62
N LYS A 129 -15.02 9.27 4.73
CA LYS A 129 -15.95 8.78 5.76
C LYS A 129 -15.29 8.40 7.08
N LEU A 130 -14.05 7.89 7.06
CA LEU A 130 -13.40 7.32 8.25
C LEU A 130 -12.21 8.15 8.76
N PHE A 131 -11.55 8.92 7.90
CA PHE A 131 -10.27 9.56 8.23
C PHE A 131 -10.26 11.08 8.09
N ARG A 132 -11.22 11.67 7.38
CA ARG A 132 -11.33 13.13 7.16
C ARG A 132 -11.13 13.92 8.45
N ASP A 133 -11.84 13.58 9.51
CA ASP A 133 -11.80 14.34 10.76
C ASP A 133 -10.47 14.20 11.49
N LYS A 134 -9.78 13.07 11.33
CA LYS A 134 -8.45 12.84 11.92
C LYS A 134 -7.35 13.63 11.22
N PHE A 135 -7.51 13.88 9.92
CA PHE A 135 -6.55 14.62 9.10
C PHE A 135 -7.01 16.04 8.76
N ARG A 136 -8.13 16.50 9.32
CA ARG A 136 -8.57 17.87 9.14
C ARG A 136 -7.42 18.78 9.58
N PRO A 137 -6.82 19.58 8.67
CA PRO A 137 -5.81 20.54 9.08
C PRO A 137 -6.44 21.37 10.20
N ARG A 138 -5.80 21.44 11.38
CA ARG A 138 -6.19 22.43 12.38
C ARG A 138 -6.26 23.76 11.64
N LYS A 139 -7.34 24.54 11.80
CA LYS A 139 -7.48 25.85 11.15
C LYS A 139 -6.14 26.56 11.25
N ARG A 140 -5.42 26.65 10.13
CA ARG A 140 -4.21 27.46 10.07
C ARG A 140 -4.76 28.87 10.16
N ASN A 141 -4.52 29.52 11.29
CA ASN A 141 -4.68 30.96 11.37
C ASN A 141 -3.64 31.52 10.40
N PHE A 142 -4.02 31.62 9.13
CA PHE A 142 -3.28 32.44 8.20
C PHE A 142 -3.36 33.85 8.79
N PRO A 143 -2.22 34.49 9.12
CA PRO A 143 -2.27 35.89 9.48
C PRO A 143 -2.98 36.60 8.34
N ILE A 144 -4.05 37.33 8.67
CA ILE A 144 -4.71 38.22 7.72
C ILE A 144 -3.60 39.17 7.29
N MET A 145 -3.12 39.05 6.05
CA MET A 145 -2.19 40.04 5.54
C MET A 145 -2.92 41.38 5.61
N PRO A 146 -2.34 42.41 6.26
CA PRO A 146 -2.94 43.72 6.22
C PRO A 146 -3.08 44.13 4.75
N PRO A 147 -4.13 44.87 4.37
CA PRO A 147 -4.31 45.29 2.99
C PRO A 147 -3.06 46.04 2.54
N THR A 148 -2.26 45.40 1.68
CA THR A 148 -1.08 46.04 1.08
C THR A 148 -1.60 46.94 -0.01
N ASN A 149 -1.46 48.25 0.16
CA ASN A 149 -1.58 49.20 -0.94
C ASN A 149 -0.60 48.78 -2.05
N GLU A 150 -1.11 48.62 -3.27
CA GLU A 150 -0.53 47.96 -4.45
C GLU A 150 0.80 48.55 -5.02
N ILE A 151 1.55 49.39 -4.30
CA ILE A 151 2.61 50.20 -4.93
C ILE A 151 4.05 49.84 -4.51
N GLN A 152 4.28 48.91 -3.57
CA GLN A 152 5.62 48.76 -2.97
C GLN A 152 6.35 47.43 -3.20
N ILE A 153 5.95 46.60 -4.17
CA ILE A 153 6.58 45.28 -4.42
C ILE A 153 7.48 45.27 -5.68
N TRP A 154 7.59 46.36 -6.43
CA TRP A 154 8.42 46.39 -7.66
C TRP A 154 9.71 47.21 -7.58
N SER A 155 10.04 47.87 -6.46
CA SER A 155 11.27 48.68 -6.36
C SER A 155 12.51 47.90 -5.88
N THR A 156 12.36 46.70 -5.33
CA THR A 156 13.51 45.88 -4.86
C THR A 156 14.02 44.87 -5.89
N PHE A 157 13.39 44.74 -7.07
CA PHE A 157 13.82 43.79 -8.11
C PHE A 157 14.70 44.39 -9.22
N ILE A 158 14.96 45.70 -9.24
CA ILE A 158 15.78 46.37 -10.28
C ILE A 158 17.15 46.85 -9.75
N ALA A 159 17.48 46.65 -8.47
CA ALA A 159 18.80 47.04 -7.92
C ALA A 159 19.85 45.90 -7.88
N ALA A 160 19.55 44.73 -8.45
CA ALA A 160 20.43 43.56 -8.45
C ALA A 160 20.67 42.95 -9.85
N ILE A 161 20.54 43.77 -10.90
CA ILE A 161 21.03 43.54 -12.27
C ILE A 161 21.62 44.85 -12.76
#